data_AF-A0A0L7L693-F1
#
_entry.id   AF-A0A0L7L693-F1
#
_cell.length_a   1.000
_cell.length_b   1.000
_cell.length_c   1.000
_cell.angle_alpha   90.00
_cell.angle_beta   90.00
_cell.angle_gamma   90.00
#
_symmetry.space_group_name_H-M   'P 1'
#
loop_
_entity.id
_entity.type
_entity.pdbx_description
1 polymer ?
#
loop_
_entity_poly.entity_id
_entity_poly.type
_entity_poly.pdbx_seq_one_letter_code
_entity_poly.pdbx_strand_id
1 'polypeptide(L)'
;MMDSAMPCWYRLPNVGLGAINDSILIHCSIYETLQANFSKTPLYVDIVELFNEYRLPNVGLGAINDSILIHCLIYETLQANFSKTPLYVDIVELFNKSDYSMFTIDRYYSIVKHKTSYYTFKLPVSLGYLLANNADKNTHKKVEEVCLDLGKLFQIQVKGKCSWLAVNALKHCDETQRATFVEHYANKDPANVDTIKRLYQELRIPDLYKNEERIVYEGILQK
;
A
#
# COMPACT_ATOMS: atom_id res chain seq x y z
N MET A 1 22.99 -15.68 1.62
CA MET A 1 21.93 -16.66 1.27
C MET A 1 20.67 -15.90 0.86
N MET A 2 20.57 -15.46 -0.40
CA MET A 2 19.31 -14.95 -0.98
C MET A 2 19.49 -14.87 -2.51
N ASP A 3 19.56 -16.02 -3.18
CA ASP A 3 19.78 -16.10 -4.64
C ASP A 3 18.78 -17.01 -5.37
N SER A 4 17.54 -17.09 -4.87
CA SER A 4 16.43 -17.58 -5.69
C SER A 4 15.14 -16.89 -5.27
N ALA A 5 14.76 -15.84 -6.01
CA ALA A 5 13.45 -15.24 -5.86
C ALA A 5 12.39 -16.30 -6.17
N MET A 6 11.74 -16.82 -5.12
CA MET A 6 10.63 -17.75 -5.29
C MET A 6 9.51 -17.04 -6.06
N PRO A 7 8.85 -17.72 -7.01
CA PRO A 7 7.71 -17.15 -7.71
C PRO A 7 6.61 -16.81 -6.69
N CYS A 8 5.88 -15.72 -6.91
CA CYS A 8 4.70 -15.40 -6.12
C CYS A 8 3.72 -16.59 -6.09
N TRP A 9 3.00 -16.79 -4.99
CA TRP A 9 2.10 -17.94 -4.78
C TRP A 9 1.17 -18.22 -5.97
N TYR A 10 0.50 -17.19 -6.49
CA TYR A 10 -0.42 -17.27 -7.63
C TYR A 10 0.26 -17.66 -8.97
N ARG A 11 1.60 -17.59 -9.06
CA ARG A 11 2.36 -17.97 -10.25
C ARG A 11 2.79 -19.44 -10.25
N LEU A 12 2.53 -20.16 -9.16
CA LEU A 12 2.80 -21.59 -9.13
C LEU A 12 1.83 -22.34 -10.04
N PRO A 13 2.29 -23.34 -10.84
CA PRO A 13 1.46 -24.04 -11.82
C PRO A 13 0.18 -24.67 -11.25
N ASN A 14 0.22 -25.10 -9.98
CA ASN A 14 -0.90 -25.79 -9.32
C ASN A 14 -1.81 -24.86 -8.51
N VAL A 15 -1.53 -23.56 -8.48
CA VAL A 15 -2.28 -22.58 -7.68
C VAL A 15 -3.11 -21.67 -8.57
N GLY A 16 -2.46 -20.89 -9.45
CA GLY A 16 -3.15 -19.95 -10.32
C GLY A 16 -4.11 -19.02 -9.57
N LEU A 17 -5.35 -18.92 -10.08
CA LEU A 17 -6.43 -18.12 -9.45
C LEU A 17 -6.94 -18.71 -8.13
N GLY A 18 -6.61 -19.97 -7.79
CA GLY A 18 -6.89 -20.56 -6.48
C GLY A 18 -6.29 -19.77 -5.32
N ALA A 19 -5.22 -19.00 -5.58
CA ALA A 19 -4.63 -18.06 -4.61
C ALA A 19 -5.64 -17.05 -4.03
N ILE A 20 -6.74 -16.73 -4.75
CA ILE A 20 -7.80 -15.86 -4.24
C ILE A 20 -8.50 -16.55 -3.06
N ASN A 21 -8.91 -17.81 -3.23
CA ASN A 21 -9.51 -18.60 -2.17
C ASN A 21 -8.55 -18.75 -0.99
N ASP A 22 -7.27 -19.02 -1.28
CA ASP A 22 -6.25 -19.14 -0.23
C ASP A 22 -6.09 -17.85 0.59
N SER A 23 -6.18 -16.68 -0.06
CA SER A 23 -6.13 -15.40 0.65
C SER A 23 -7.31 -15.21 1.62
N ILE A 24 -8.50 -15.69 1.25
CA ILE A 24 -9.69 -15.67 2.10
C ILE A 24 -9.51 -16.65 3.26
N LEU A 25 -9.02 -17.86 2.99
CA LEU A 25 -8.73 -18.85 4.04
C LEU A 25 -7.71 -18.33 5.05
N ILE A 26 -6.64 -17.68 4.58
CA ILE A 26 -5.65 -17.03 5.46
C ILE A 26 -6.35 -15.96 6.32
N HIS A 27 -7.19 -15.12 5.72
CA HIS A 27 -7.94 -14.11 6.49
C HIS A 27 -8.84 -14.73 7.56
N CYS A 28 -9.59 -15.78 7.22
CA CYS A 28 -10.44 -16.51 8.18
C CYS A 28 -9.60 -17.15 9.30
N SER A 29 -8.46 -17.76 8.95
CA SER A 29 -7.58 -18.43 9.93
C SER A 29 -7.07 -17.48 11.01
N ILE A 30 -6.92 -16.19 10.71
CA ILE A 30 -6.59 -15.16 11.70
C ILE A 30 -7.68 -15.12 12.77
N TYR A 31 -8.95 -14.96 12.39
CA TYR A 31 -10.06 -14.86 13.36
C TYR A 31 -10.31 -16.17 14.10
N GLU A 32 -10.16 -17.31 13.44
CA GLU A 32 -10.22 -18.61 14.13
C GLU A 32 -9.12 -18.73 15.18
N THR A 33 -7.90 -18.29 14.86
CA THR A 33 -6.79 -18.24 15.82
C THR A 33 -7.09 -17.29 16.97
N LEU A 34 -7.61 -16.09 16.69
CA LEU A 34 -7.99 -15.13 17.72
C LEU A 34 -9.06 -15.71 18.65
N GLN A 35 -10.09 -16.34 18.07
CA GLN A 35 -11.16 -16.97 18.83
C GLN A 35 -10.64 -18.12 19.70
N ALA A 36 -9.83 -19.02 19.13
CA ALA A 36 -9.31 -20.19 19.86
C ALA A 36 -8.46 -19.79 21.08
N ASN A 37 -7.68 -18.70 20.96
CA ASN A 37 -6.71 -18.31 21.98
C ASN A 37 -7.24 -17.24 22.95
N PHE A 38 -8.10 -16.32 22.48
CA PHE A 38 -8.48 -15.14 23.25
C PHE A 38 -9.96 -15.07 23.59
N SER A 39 -10.84 -15.91 23.03
CA SER A 39 -12.31 -15.80 23.24
C SER A 39 -12.77 -15.83 24.69
N LYS A 40 -11.99 -16.47 25.58
CA LYS A 40 -12.29 -16.55 27.02
C LYS A 40 -11.69 -15.39 27.83
N THR A 41 -10.91 -14.52 27.19
CA THR A 41 -10.28 -13.37 27.83
C THR A 41 -11.19 -12.15 27.75
N PRO A 42 -11.15 -11.24 28.74
CA PRO A 42 -11.89 -9.98 28.66
C PRO A 42 -11.39 -9.07 27.52
N LEU A 43 -10.16 -9.30 27.03
CA LEU A 43 -9.54 -8.53 25.96
C LEU A 43 -10.00 -8.93 24.55
N TYR A 44 -10.80 -9.99 24.41
CA TYR A 44 -11.14 -10.54 23.09
C TYR A 44 -11.75 -9.51 22.14
N VAL A 45 -12.70 -8.71 22.65
CA VAL A 45 -13.38 -7.68 21.87
C VAL A 45 -12.37 -6.64 21.40
N ASP A 46 -11.55 -6.11 22.31
CA ASP A 46 -10.52 -5.11 22.00
C ASP A 46 -9.51 -5.63 20.96
N ILE A 47 -9.10 -6.89 21.06
CA ILE A 47 -8.19 -7.53 20.10
C ILE A 47 -8.84 -7.63 18.72
N VAL A 48 -10.08 -8.11 18.65
CA VAL A 48 -10.81 -8.25 17.37
C VAL A 48 -11.08 -6.88 16.74
N GLU A 49 -11.42 -5.88 17.55
CA GLU A 49 -11.58 -4.49 17.08
C GLU A 49 -10.28 -3.93 16.53
N LEU A 50 -9.16 -4.15 17.20
CA LEU A 50 -7.84 -3.74 16.73
C LEU A 50 -7.48 -4.37 15.38
N PHE A 51 -7.76 -5.67 15.20
CA PHE A 51 -7.58 -6.33 13.90
C PHE A 51 -8.54 -5.79 12.83
N ASN A 52 -9.72 -5.31 13.21
CA ASN A 52 -10.71 -4.72 12.29
C ASN A 52 -10.51 -3.22 12.05
N GLU A 53 -9.56 -2.57 12.71
CA GLU A 53 -9.41 -1.12 12.68
C GLU A 53 -9.12 -0.57 11.28
N TYR A 54 -8.62 -1.39 10.35
CA TYR A 54 -8.49 -1.03 8.93
C TYR A 54 -9.85 -0.73 8.24
N ARG A 55 -10.98 -1.09 8.86
CA ARG A 55 -12.36 -0.88 8.37
C ARG A 55 -12.91 0.50 8.76
N LEU A 56 -12.07 1.54 8.77
CA LEU A 56 -12.44 2.87 9.25
C LEU A 56 -13.66 3.46 8.51
N PRO A 57 -14.64 4.04 9.23
CA PRO A 57 -15.64 4.90 8.63
C PRO A 57 -14.92 6.09 7.99
N ASN A 58 -15.28 6.41 6.73
CA ASN A 58 -14.71 7.47 5.89
C ASN A 58 -13.44 7.15 5.08
N VAL A 59 -12.82 5.97 5.24
CA VAL A 59 -11.78 5.50 4.30
C VAL A 59 -12.40 4.66 3.17
N GLY A 60 -13.58 4.09 3.42
CA GLY A 60 -14.24 3.17 2.49
C GLY A 60 -13.37 1.95 2.20
N LEU A 61 -13.67 1.25 1.11
CA LEU A 61 -12.82 0.18 0.54
C LEU A 61 -11.41 0.69 0.11
N GLY A 62 -10.96 1.88 0.52
CA GLY A 62 -9.68 2.51 0.18
C GLY A 62 -8.44 1.68 0.53
N ALA A 63 -8.46 0.91 1.63
CA ALA A 63 -7.39 -0.03 1.97
C ALA A 63 -7.40 -1.29 1.07
N ILE A 64 -8.57 -1.65 0.54
CA ILE A 64 -8.77 -2.72 -0.46
C ILE A 64 -8.40 -2.23 -1.88
N ASN A 65 -8.38 -0.90 -2.08
CA ASN A 65 -8.25 -0.23 -3.37
C ASN A 65 -6.87 -0.39 -4.04
N ASP A 66 -5.88 -0.99 -3.35
CA ASP A 66 -4.49 -0.99 -3.80
C ASP A 66 -3.96 -2.32 -4.39
N SER A 67 -4.81 -3.26 -4.89
CA SER A 67 -4.54 -3.96 -6.19
C SER A 67 -5.29 -5.27 -6.48
N ILE A 68 -6.04 -5.92 -5.58
CA ILE A 68 -6.51 -7.31 -5.88
C ILE A 68 -8.02 -7.46 -5.84
N LEU A 69 -8.70 -7.19 -4.73
CA LEU A 69 -10.12 -7.53 -4.59
C LEU A 69 -11.07 -6.66 -5.44
N ILE A 70 -10.84 -5.34 -5.54
CA ILE A 70 -11.67 -4.47 -6.39
C ILE A 70 -11.35 -4.68 -7.88
N HIS A 71 -10.07 -4.82 -8.24
CA HIS A 71 -9.71 -5.07 -9.63
C HIS A 71 -10.24 -6.42 -10.10
N CYS A 72 -10.19 -7.46 -9.26
CA CYS A 72 -10.80 -8.76 -9.55
C CYS A 72 -12.33 -8.70 -9.57
N LEU A 73 -13.01 -8.10 -8.58
CA LEU A 73 -14.48 -7.99 -8.62
C LEU A 73 -14.97 -7.17 -9.81
N ILE A 74 -14.33 -6.03 -10.10
CA ILE A 74 -14.66 -5.20 -11.25
C ILE A 74 -14.37 -5.97 -12.54
N TYR A 75 -13.20 -6.61 -12.67
CA TYR A 75 -12.86 -7.38 -13.86
C TYR A 75 -13.80 -8.57 -14.07
N GLU A 76 -14.11 -9.35 -13.04
CA GLU A 76 -15.05 -10.48 -13.10
C GLU A 76 -16.47 -10.02 -13.39
N THR A 77 -16.92 -8.91 -12.79
CA THR A 77 -18.23 -8.32 -13.07
C THR A 77 -18.29 -7.80 -14.51
N LEU A 78 -17.25 -7.13 -14.98
CA LEU A 78 -17.14 -6.64 -16.35
C LEU A 78 -17.04 -7.80 -17.34
N GLN A 79 -16.29 -8.84 -17.02
CA GLN A 79 -16.15 -10.02 -17.88
C GLN A 79 -17.47 -10.81 -17.94
N ALA A 80 -18.13 -11.04 -16.81
CA ALA A 80 -19.38 -11.78 -16.76
C ALA A 80 -20.52 -11.06 -17.50
N ASN A 81 -20.57 -9.72 -17.40
CA ASN A 81 -21.72 -8.94 -17.91
C ASN A 81 -21.45 -8.20 -19.22
N PHE A 82 -20.18 -7.89 -19.53
CA PHE A 82 -19.82 -7.02 -20.66
C PHE A 82 -18.78 -7.63 -21.62
N SER A 83 -18.19 -8.81 -21.35
CA SER A 83 -17.12 -9.39 -22.22
C SER A 83 -17.49 -9.56 -23.70
N LYS A 84 -18.79 -9.61 -24.03
CA LYS A 84 -19.30 -9.73 -25.40
C LYS A 84 -19.62 -8.40 -26.07
N THR A 85 -19.51 -7.28 -25.35
CA THR A 85 -19.76 -5.95 -25.90
C THR A 85 -18.45 -5.29 -26.35
N PRO A 86 -18.45 -4.51 -27.43
CA PRO A 86 -17.29 -3.71 -27.84
C PRO A 86 -16.80 -2.78 -26.72
N LEU A 87 -17.74 -2.35 -25.85
CA LEU A 87 -17.51 -1.45 -24.72
C LEU A 87 -16.57 -2.02 -23.66
N TYR A 88 -16.41 -3.35 -23.56
CA TYR A 88 -15.53 -3.97 -22.57
C TYR A 88 -14.07 -3.61 -22.77
N VAL A 89 -13.61 -3.53 -24.03
CA VAL A 89 -12.24 -3.13 -24.35
C VAL A 89 -12.01 -1.68 -23.91
N ASP A 90 -12.93 -0.78 -24.27
CA ASP A 90 -12.87 0.63 -23.90
C ASP A 90 -12.91 0.85 -22.38
N ILE A 91 -13.77 0.11 -21.66
CA ILE A 91 -13.86 0.18 -20.19
C ILE A 91 -12.58 -0.32 -19.54
N VAL A 92 -12.04 -1.47 -19.98
CA VAL A 92 -10.78 -2.02 -19.46
C VAL A 92 -9.62 -1.08 -19.78
N GLU A 93 -9.59 -0.45 -20.95
CA GLU A 93 -8.59 0.55 -21.32
C GLU A 93 -8.71 1.82 -20.46
N LEU A 94 -9.94 2.25 -20.14
CA LEU A 94 -10.22 3.37 -19.25
C LEU A 94 -9.72 3.11 -17.80
N PHE A 95 -9.90 1.89 -17.28
CA PHE A 95 -9.32 1.49 -15.98
C PHE A 95 -7.79 1.36 -16.01
N ASN A 96 -7.19 1.09 -17.18
CA ASN A 96 -5.74 1.02 -17.36
C ASN A 96 -5.10 2.40 -17.60
N LYS A 97 -5.89 3.42 -17.96
CA LYS A 97 -5.37 4.76 -18.18
C LYS A 97 -4.88 5.35 -16.85
N SER A 98 -3.60 5.65 -16.79
CA SER A 98 -2.99 6.25 -15.60
C SER A 98 -3.37 7.72 -15.49
N ASP A 99 -4.24 8.05 -14.53
CA ASP A 99 -4.55 9.43 -14.18
C ASP A 99 -3.51 9.98 -13.18
N TYR A 100 -2.49 10.66 -13.73
CA TYR A 100 -1.43 11.27 -12.95
C TYR A 100 -1.86 12.55 -12.20
N SER A 101 -3.08 13.05 -12.40
CA SER A 101 -3.60 14.17 -11.58
C SER A 101 -3.82 13.76 -10.11
N MET A 102 -3.99 12.45 -9.86
CA MET A 102 -4.16 11.87 -8.54
C MET A 102 -2.85 11.66 -7.79
N PHE A 103 -1.70 11.95 -8.41
CA PHE A 103 -0.36 11.76 -7.83
C PHE A 103 0.03 13.01 -7.03
N THR A 104 -0.62 13.22 -5.88
CA THR A 104 -0.30 14.30 -4.95
C THR A 104 0.35 13.76 -3.68
N ILE A 105 1.13 14.59 -3.00
CA ILE A 105 1.86 14.17 -1.78
C ILE A 105 0.89 13.80 -0.65
N ASP A 106 -0.24 14.51 -0.53
CA ASP A 106 -1.25 14.23 0.49
C ASP A 106 -1.95 12.89 0.24
N ARG A 107 -2.24 12.57 -1.03
CA ARG A 107 -2.81 11.27 -1.41
C ARG A 107 -1.79 10.16 -1.19
N TYR A 108 -0.53 10.39 -1.55
CA TYR A 108 0.55 9.44 -1.26
C TYR A 108 0.63 9.12 0.24
N TYR A 109 0.71 10.13 1.11
CA TYR A 109 0.79 9.88 2.55
C TYR A 109 -0.48 9.24 3.13
N SER A 110 -1.66 9.56 2.58
CA SER A 110 -2.90 8.86 2.95
C SER A 110 -2.84 7.39 2.57
N ILE A 111 -2.37 7.05 1.36
CA ILE A 111 -2.17 5.67 0.92
C ILE A 111 -1.17 4.97 1.85
N VAL A 112 0.00 5.56 2.09
CA VAL A 112 1.03 4.97 2.96
C VAL A 112 0.51 4.68 4.36
N LYS A 113 -0.21 5.64 4.95
CA LYS A 113 -0.81 5.50 6.27
C LYS A 113 -1.68 4.24 6.35
N HIS A 114 -2.59 4.07 5.40
CA HIS A 114 -3.57 2.98 5.42
C HIS A 114 -3.06 1.65 4.86
N LYS A 115 -2.20 1.71 3.84
CA LYS A 115 -1.61 0.54 3.18
C LYS A 115 -0.45 -0.06 3.95
N THR A 116 0.22 0.69 4.83
CA THR A 116 1.49 0.20 5.38
C THR A 116 1.55 0.44 6.87
N SER A 117 1.32 1.68 7.33
CA SER A 117 1.53 2.01 8.73
C SER A 117 0.62 1.25 9.70
N TYR A 118 -0.68 1.13 9.39
CA TYR A 118 -1.64 0.49 10.31
C TYR A 118 -1.35 -0.99 10.55
N TYR A 119 -1.31 -1.82 9.51
CA TYR A 119 -1.14 -3.27 9.73
C TYR A 119 0.31 -3.66 10.01
N THR A 120 1.31 -2.94 9.46
CA THR A 120 2.72 -3.35 9.56
C THR A 120 3.31 -2.97 10.91
N PHE A 121 2.99 -1.77 11.40
CA PHE A 121 3.62 -1.22 12.61
C PHE A 121 2.61 -1.04 13.74
N LYS A 122 1.50 -0.35 13.49
CA LYS A 122 0.54 -0.02 14.56
C LYS A 122 -0.08 -1.27 15.18
N LEU A 123 -0.64 -2.16 14.35
CA LEU A 123 -1.32 -3.38 14.81
C LEU A 123 -0.45 -4.25 15.74
N PRO A 124 0.76 -4.71 15.35
CA PRO A 124 1.56 -5.57 16.22
C PRO A 124 1.99 -4.87 17.52
N VAL A 125 2.31 -3.57 17.47
CA VAL A 125 2.73 -2.82 18.67
C VAL A 125 1.55 -2.59 19.61
N SER A 126 0.40 -2.15 19.09
CA SER A 126 -0.82 -1.97 19.87
C SER A 126 -1.32 -3.28 20.48
N LEU A 127 -1.21 -4.40 19.74
CA LEU A 127 -1.57 -5.72 20.26
C LEU A 127 -0.64 -6.13 21.41
N GLY A 128 0.67 -5.96 21.25
CA GLY A 128 1.64 -6.24 22.32
C GLY A 128 1.37 -5.39 23.57
N TYR A 129 1.05 -4.12 23.38
CA TYR A 129 0.72 -3.21 24.46
C TYR A 129 -0.58 -3.60 25.19
N LEU A 130 -1.61 -3.96 24.44
CA LEU A 130 -2.90 -4.44 24.97
C LEU A 130 -2.71 -5.72 25.80
N LEU A 131 -1.93 -6.68 25.29
CA LEU A 131 -1.67 -7.95 25.96
C LEU A 131 -0.77 -7.80 27.21
N ALA A 132 0.08 -6.78 27.27
CA ALA A 132 0.95 -6.51 28.41
C ALA A 132 0.24 -5.84 29.61
N ASN A 133 -1.06 -5.52 29.50
CA ASN A 133 -1.87 -4.85 30.53
C ASN A 133 -1.28 -3.52 31.06
N ASN A 134 -0.47 -2.83 30.24
CA ASN A 134 0.22 -1.59 30.62
C ASN A 134 -0.50 -0.33 30.11
N ALA A 135 -1.83 -0.35 30.00
CA ALA A 135 -2.63 0.58 29.20
C ALA A 135 -2.78 2.00 29.79
N ASP A 136 -1.73 2.81 29.76
CA ASP A 136 -1.86 4.27 29.81
C ASP A 136 -2.27 4.82 28.43
N LYS A 137 -3.31 5.67 28.40
CA LYS A 137 -3.88 6.23 27.15
C LYS A 137 -2.94 7.22 26.46
N ASN A 138 -2.12 7.97 27.21
CA ASN A 138 -1.19 8.94 26.63
C ASN A 138 -0.05 8.23 25.90
N THR A 139 0.42 7.11 26.46
CA THR A 139 1.42 6.24 25.84
C THR A 139 0.90 5.63 24.54
N HIS A 140 -0.38 5.25 24.47
CA HIS A 140 -0.98 4.72 23.24
C HIS A 140 -0.94 5.71 22.08
N LYS A 141 -1.23 7.00 22.33
CA LYS A 141 -1.20 8.04 21.29
C LYS A 141 0.21 8.28 20.74
N LYS A 142 1.21 8.36 21.62
CA LYS A 142 2.62 8.53 21.20
C LYS A 142 3.12 7.35 20.38
N VAL A 143 2.80 6.13 20.83
CA VAL A 143 3.16 4.90 20.14
C VAL A 143 2.50 4.83 18.76
N GLU A 144 1.23 5.22 18.65
CA GLU A 144 0.53 5.31 17.37
C GLU A 144 1.23 6.29 16.42
N GLU A 145 1.55 7.50 16.87
CA GLU A 145 2.25 8.50 16.06
C GLU A 145 3.62 7.99 15.55
N VAL A 146 4.40 7.32 16.40
CA VAL A 146 5.67 6.70 16.00
C VAL A 146 5.46 5.58 14.99
N CYS A 147 4.47 4.71 15.18
CA CYS A 147 4.15 3.64 14.23
C CYS A 147 3.72 4.19 12.86
N LEU A 148 2.98 5.29 12.84
CA LEU A 148 2.58 5.97 11.61
C LEU A 148 3.78 6.49 10.83
N ASP A 149 4.73 7.13 11.51
CA ASP A 149 5.95 7.64 10.90
C ASP A 149 6.92 6.53 10.47
N LEU A 150 7.00 5.43 11.21
CA LEU A 150 7.77 4.25 10.80
C LEU A 150 7.21 3.65 9.49
N GLY A 151 5.88 3.56 9.36
CA GLY A 151 5.27 3.14 8.11
C GLY A 151 5.51 4.13 6.96
N LYS A 152 5.55 5.44 7.25
CA LYS A 152 5.96 6.46 6.29
C LYS A 152 7.39 6.23 5.80
N LEU A 153 8.33 6.10 6.73
CA LEU A 153 9.74 5.85 6.42
C LEU A 153 9.94 4.56 5.62
N PHE A 154 9.30 3.47 6.04
CA PHE A 154 9.35 2.19 5.35
C PHE A 154 8.82 2.28 3.91
N GLN A 155 7.68 2.94 3.70
CA GLN A 155 7.09 3.03 2.37
C GLN A 155 7.84 3.99 1.44
N ILE A 156 8.54 4.99 1.98
CA ILE A 156 9.49 5.82 1.23
C ILE A 156 10.60 4.93 0.66
N GLN A 157 11.15 4.02 1.47
CA GLN A 157 12.24 3.11 1.08
C GLN A 157 11.85 2.02 0.06
N VAL A 158 10.56 1.69 -0.03
CA VAL A 158 10.05 0.66 -0.94
C VAL A 158 9.82 1.22 -2.36
N LYS A 159 10.30 0.50 -3.38
CA LYS A 159 10.06 0.82 -4.81
C LYS A 159 8.71 0.27 -5.28
N GLY A 160 7.94 1.04 -6.07
CA GLY A 160 6.64 0.61 -6.59
C GLY A 160 5.98 1.58 -7.60
N LYS A 161 4.80 1.23 -8.12
CA LYS A 161 3.92 2.14 -8.89
C LYS A 161 3.26 3.15 -7.92
N CYS A 162 3.13 4.42 -8.32
CA CYS A 162 2.83 5.55 -7.43
C CYS A 162 3.80 5.66 -6.22
N SER A 163 5.10 5.69 -6.52
CA SER A 163 6.14 5.87 -5.49
C SER A 163 6.27 7.33 -5.06
N TRP A 164 6.90 7.55 -3.89
CA TRP A 164 7.29 8.88 -3.44
C TRP A 164 8.07 9.64 -4.52
N LEU A 165 8.93 8.95 -5.28
CA LEU A 165 9.71 9.50 -6.38
C LEU A 165 8.82 10.02 -7.52
N ALA A 166 7.80 9.26 -7.91
CA ALA A 166 6.89 9.63 -8.99
C ALA A 166 6.06 10.86 -8.65
N VAL A 167 5.52 10.90 -7.43
CA VAL A 167 4.73 12.03 -6.93
C VAL A 167 5.58 13.28 -6.83
N ASN A 168 6.81 13.16 -6.31
CA ASN A 168 7.71 14.31 -6.22
C ASN A 168 8.22 14.75 -7.59
N ALA A 169 8.48 13.84 -8.53
CA ALA A 169 8.82 14.22 -9.89
C ALA A 169 7.70 15.06 -10.54
N LEU A 170 6.45 14.56 -10.53
CA LEU A 170 5.30 15.28 -11.09
C LEU A 170 5.01 16.63 -10.42
N LYS A 171 5.42 16.81 -9.16
CA LYS A 171 5.32 18.07 -8.43
C LYS A 171 6.36 19.11 -8.88
N HIS A 172 7.54 18.66 -9.33
CA HIS A 172 8.66 19.54 -9.70
C HIS A 172 8.88 19.65 -11.22
N CYS A 173 8.22 18.83 -12.03
CA CYS A 173 8.25 18.94 -13.49
C CYS A 173 7.68 20.27 -13.99
N ASP A 174 8.31 20.84 -15.01
CA ASP A 174 7.65 21.75 -15.94
C ASP A 174 6.70 20.99 -16.91
N GLU A 175 6.04 21.70 -17.83
CA GLU A 175 5.09 21.12 -18.77
C GLU A 175 5.72 20.08 -19.72
N THR A 176 6.96 20.30 -20.16
CA THR A 176 7.67 19.41 -21.10
C THR A 176 8.16 18.15 -20.39
N GLN A 177 8.71 18.33 -19.19
CA GLN A 177 9.11 17.25 -18.30
C GLN A 177 7.90 16.41 -17.86
N ARG A 178 6.76 17.05 -17.63
CA ARG A 178 5.49 16.36 -17.32
C ARG A 178 5.02 15.52 -18.51
N ALA A 179 5.06 16.04 -19.73
CA ALA A 179 4.71 15.27 -20.92
C ALA A 179 5.61 14.03 -21.07
N THR A 180 6.92 14.22 -20.91
CA THR A 180 7.94 13.13 -20.91
C THR A 180 7.63 12.09 -19.83
N PHE A 181 7.27 12.53 -18.62
CA PHE A 181 6.88 11.62 -17.55
C PHE A 181 5.65 10.78 -17.93
N VAL A 182 4.59 11.43 -18.41
CA VAL A 182 3.32 10.77 -18.75
C VAL A 182 3.49 9.72 -19.85
N GLU A 183 4.33 10.02 -20.85
CA GLU A 183 4.59 9.14 -21.99
C GLU A 183 5.39 7.88 -21.60
N HIS A 184 6.41 8.04 -20.75
CA HIS A 184 7.36 6.95 -20.49
C HIS A 184 7.13 6.21 -19.16
N TYR A 185 6.44 6.81 -18.20
CA TYR A 185 6.27 6.21 -16.87
C TYR A 185 5.35 4.97 -16.89
N ALA A 186 5.66 4.01 -16.02
CA ALA A 186 5.00 2.69 -15.91
C ALA A 186 5.13 1.76 -17.13
N ASN A 187 5.91 2.15 -18.13
CA ASN A 187 6.32 1.27 -19.23
C ASN A 187 7.50 0.38 -18.80
N LYS A 188 7.49 -0.90 -19.20
CA LYS A 188 8.52 -1.89 -18.84
C LYS A 188 9.72 -1.89 -19.79
N ASP A 189 9.62 -1.20 -20.92
CA ASP A 189 10.72 -1.06 -21.87
C ASP A 189 11.93 -0.37 -21.18
N PRO A 190 13.13 -0.96 -21.24
CA PRO A 190 14.34 -0.39 -20.66
C PRO A 190 14.60 1.07 -21.07
N ALA A 191 14.31 1.45 -22.32
CA ALA A 191 14.54 2.81 -22.81
C ALA A 191 13.62 3.82 -22.10
N ASN A 192 12.35 3.46 -21.91
CA ASN A 192 11.38 4.28 -21.17
C ASN A 192 11.77 4.40 -19.69
N VAL A 193 12.21 3.29 -19.09
CA VAL A 193 12.71 3.27 -17.71
C VAL A 193 13.92 4.19 -17.55
N ASP A 194 14.87 4.16 -18.49
CA ASP A 194 16.07 5.00 -18.43
C ASP A 194 15.78 6.48 -18.70
N THR A 195 14.79 6.80 -19.53
CA THR A 195 14.28 8.18 -19.68
C THR A 195 13.71 8.71 -18.36
N ILE A 196 12.89 7.93 -17.65
CA ILE A 196 12.38 8.33 -16.33
C ILE A 196 13.51 8.47 -15.30
N LYS A 197 14.50 7.58 -15.30
CA LYS A 197 15.65 7.71 -14.40
C LYS A 197 16.45 8.99 -14.66
N ARG A 198 16.66 9.37 -15.93
CA ARG A 198 17.34 10.63 -16.28
C ARG A 198 16.53 11.83 -15.81
N LEU A 199 15.23 11.83 -16.05
CA LEU A 199 14.33 12.88 -15.56
C LEU A 199 14.41 13.03 -14.03
N TYR A 200 14.50 11.91 -13.28
CA TYR A 200 14.70 11.97 -11.83
C TYR A 200 16.03 12.60 -11.42
N GLN A 201 17.10 12.41 -12.18
CA GLN A 201 18.39 13.05 -11.93
C GLN A 201 18.31 14.56 -12.18
N GLU A 202 17.71 14.96 -13.31
CA GLU A 202 17.52 16.37 -13.67
C GLU A 202 16.72 17.14 -12.62
N LEU A 203 15.65 16.53 -12.11
CA LEU A 203 14.80 17.08 -11.06
C LEU A 203 15.40 16.95 -9.65
N ARG A 204 16.60 16.37 -9.51
CA ARG A 204 17.28 16.11 -8.23
C ARG A 204 16.43 15.33 -7.22
N ILE A 205 15.55 14.45 -7.71
CA ILE A 205 14.69 13.60 -6.86
C ILE A 205 15.51 12.75 -5.88
N PRO A 206 16.69 12.19 -6.23
CA PRO A 206 17.51 11.44 -5.26
C PRO A 206 17.95 12.27 -4.05
N ASP A 207 18.24 13.56 -4.25
CA ASP A 207 18.64 14.46 -3.16
C ASP A 207 17.44 14.76 -2.25
N LEU A 208 16.29 15.07 -2.86
CA LEU A 208 15.04 15.29 -2.13
C LEU A 208 14.62 14.07 -1.32
N TYR A 209 14.76 12.88 -1.92
CA TYR A 209 14.48 11.59 -1.27
C TYR A 209 15.32 11.42 0.00
N LYS A 210 16.65 11.59 -0.11
CA LYS A 210 17.57 11.44 1.03
C LYS A 210 17.26 12.45 2.14
N ASN A 211 16.90 13.67 1.76
CA ASN A 211 16.55 14.70 2.73
C ASN A 211 15.23 14.38 3.45
N GLU A 212 14.19 13.97 2.73
CA GLU A 212 12.92 13.56 3.35
C GLU A 212 13.09 12.35 4.26
N GLU A 213 13.82 11.32 3.81
CA GLU A 213 14.15 10.14 4.61
C GLU A 213 14.82 10.54 5.93
N ARG A 214 15.82 11.43 5.87
CA ARG A 214 16.51 11.96 7.04
C ARG A 214 15.58 12.75 7.96
N ILE A 215 14.74 13.64 7.42
CA ILE A 215 13.79 14.44 8.21
C ILE A 215 12.82 13.53 8.97
N VAL A 216 12.26 12.52 8.30
CA VAL A 216 11.32 11.58 8.92
C VAL A 216 12.04 10.76 10.00
N TYR A 217 13.24 10.26 9.70
CA TYR A 217 14.05 9.50 10.66
C TYR A 217 14.39 10.31 11.91
N GLU A 218 14.91 11.53 11.74
CA GLU A 218 15.23 12.44 12.86
C GLU A 218 13.97 12.80 13.66
N GLY A 219 12.84 13.02 12.99
CA GLY A 219 11.56 13.31 13.63
C GLY A 219 11.04 12.15 14.50
N ILE A 220 11.29 10.90 14.09
CA ILE A 220 10.95 9.72 14.89
C ILE A 220 11.82 9.65 16.16
N LEU A 221 13.13 9.91 16.05
CA LEU A 221 14.06 9.83 17.17
C LEU A 221 13.81 10.89 18.26
N GLN A 222 13.08 11.96 17.95
CA GLN A 222 12.78 13.07 18.87
C GLN A 222 11.49 12.87 19.68
N LYS A 223 10.72 11.79 19.45
CA LYS A 223 9.44 11.50 20.12
C LYS A 223 9.61 10.59 21.34
#